data_AF-A0A2G9T4H0-F1
#
_entry.id   AF-A0A2G9T4H0-F1
#
_cell.length_a   1.000
_cell.length_b   1.000
_cell.length_c   1.000
_cell.angle_alpha   90.00
_cell.angle_beta   90.00
_cell.angle_gamma   90.00
#
_symmetry.space_group_name_H-M   'P 1'
#
loop_
_entity.id
_entity.type
_entity.pdbx_description
1 polymer ?
#
loop_
_entity_poly.entity_id
_entity_poly.type
_entity_poly.pdbx_seq_one_letter_code
_entity_poly.pdbx_strand_id
1 'polypeptide(L)'
;MFYSTKKPKACQLALAVGYDSAGTVEFLVDSKRNFYFLEMNTRLQVEHPITECITGIDIVQQMLRVAYGHKLPLTQDQVPLNGWAFESRVYAE
;
A
#
# COMPACT_ATOMS: atom_id res chain seq x y z
N MET A 1 -0.12 -2.16 -3.14
CA MET A 1 -0.90 -2.74 -4.25
C MET A 1 -0.52 -4.22 -4.37
N PHE A 2 -1.41 -5.18 -4.10
CA PHE A 2 -1.04 -6.60 -4.08
C PHE A 2 -1.92 -7.46 -5.02
N TYR A 3 -1.38 -8.55 -5.56
CA TYR A 3 -2.17 -9.54 -6.32
C TYR A 3 -3.28 -10.16 -5.45
N SER A 4 -4.41 -10.51 -6.07
CA SER A 4 -5.72 -10.88 -5.47
C SER A 4 -5.68 -11.69 -4.15
N THR A 5 -4.75 -12.63 -3.96
CA THR A 5 -4.65 -13.45 -2.73
C THR A 5 -3.91 -12.81 -1.55
N LYS A 6 -3.17 -11.71 -1.79
CA LYS A 6 -2.31 -11.03 -0.82
C LYS A 6 -3.00 -9.83 -0.14
N LYS A 7 -3.85 -9.11 -0.88
CA LYS A 7 -4.60 -7.93 -0.38
C LYS A 7 -5.38 -8.26 0.90
N PRO A 8 -6.12 -9.39 1.00
CA PRO A 8 -6.90 -9.69 2.19
C PRO A 8 -6.03 -9.88 3.44
N LYS A 9 -4.86 -10.53 3.31
CA LYS A 9 -3.95 -10.79 4.44
C LYS A 9 -3.32 -9.51 4.98
N ALA A 10 -2.91 -8.60 4.09
CA ALA A 10 -2.37 -7.30 4.50
C ALA A 10 -3.42 -6.44 5.22
N CYS A 11 -4.65 -6.38 4.68
CA CYS A 11 -5.75 -5.65 5.32
C CYS A 11 -6.17 -6.28 6.66
N GLN A 12 -6.20 -7.61 6.77
CA GLN A 12 -6.49 -8.30 8.02
C GLN A 12 -5.44 -8.01 9.10
N LEU A 13 -4.15 -7.99 8.74
CA LEU A 13 -3.08 -7.61 9.66
C LEU A 13 -3.27 -6.18 10.17
N ALA A 14 -3.51 -5.22 9.26
CA ALA A 14 -3.74 -3.83 9.61
C ALA A 14 -4.96 -3.66 10.54
N LEU A 15 -6.06 -4.37 10.28
CA LEU A 15 -7.24 -4.37 11.14
C LEU A 15 -6.95 -4.98 12.52
N ALA A 16 -6.20 -6.08 12.58
CA ALA A 16 -5.88 -6.78 13.82
C ALA A 16 -5.05 -5.92 14.79
N VAL A 17 -4.22 -5.02 14.26
CA VAL A 17 -3.41 -4.10 15.07
C VAL A 17 -4.05 -2.72 15.23
N GLY A 18 -5.29 -2.53 14.73
CA GLY A 18 -5.98 -1.23 14.80
C GLY A 18 -5.23 -0.12 14.06
N TYR A 19 -4.57 -0.46 12.95
CA TYR A 19 -3.74 0.49 12.21
C TYR A 19 -4.58 1.63 11.63
N ASP A 20 -4.07 2.85 11.76
CA ASP A 20 -4.67 4.06 11.22
C ASP A 20 -3.71 4.74 10.24
N SER A 21 -4.25 5.48 9.27
CA SER A 21 -3.52 6.08 8.15
C SER A 21 -2.96 5.06 7.11
N ALA A 22 -1.96 5.48 6.31
CA ALA A 22 -1.34 4.67 5.27
C ALA A 22 -0.07 3.96 5.78
N GLY A 23 0.16 2.73 5.34
CA GLY A 23 1.32 1.91 5.68
C GLY A 23 1.51 0.77 4.69
N THR A 24 2.67 0.13 4.72
CA THR A 24 3.03 -0.95 3.79
C THR A 24 3.34 -2.23 4.55
N VAL A 25 2.74 -3.34 4.13
CA VAL A 25 3.07 -4.68 4.63
C VAL A 25 4.05 -5.34 3.67
N GLU A 26 5.21 -5.73 4.18
CA GLU A 26 6.27 -6.32 3.38
C GLU A 26 6.19 -7.84 3.42
N PHE A 27 6.32 -8.44 2.23
CA PHE A 27 6.30 -9.88 2.06
C PHE A 27 7.51 -10.34 1.26
N LEU A 28 8.11 -11.45 1.69
CA LEU A 28 9.05 -12.21 0.87
C LEU A 28 8.29 -13.21 0.00
N VAL A 29 8.79 -13.41 -1.21
CA VAL A 29 8.22 -14.35 -2.20
C VAL A 29 9.29 -15.32 -2.63
N ASP A 30 9.04 -16.62 -2.48
CA ASP A 30 9.95 -17.65 -2.98
C ASP A 30 9.70 -17.99 -4.47
N SER A 31 10.53 -18.86 -5.03
CA SER A 31 10.41 -19.32 -6.43
C SER A 31 9.11 -20.09 -6.72
N LYS A 32 8.47 -20.65 -5.69
CA LYS A 32 7.18 -21.35 -5.77
C LYS A 32 5.99 -20.41 -5.54
N ARG A 33 6.22 -19.10 -5.42
CA ARG A 33 5.22 -18.07 -5.13
C ARG A 33 4.56 -18.25 -3.76
N ASN A 34 5.25 -18.85 -2.79
CA ASN A 34 4.83 -18.78 -1.39
C ASN A 34 5.13 -17.38 -0.82
N PHE A 35 4.23 -16.89 0.03
CA PHE A 35 4.32 -15.56 0.62
C PHE A 35 4.59 -15.66 2.12
N TYR A 36 5.61 -14.95 2.58
CA TYR A 36 6.01 -14.89 3.98
C TYR A 36 5.95 -13.44 4.44
N PHE A 37 5.23 -13.17 5.53
CA PHE A 37 5.23 -11.85 6.15
C PHE A 37 6.63 -11.54 6.69
N LEU A 38 7.14 -10.36 6.39
CA LEU A 38 8.41 -9.88 6.91
C LEU A 38 8.17 -8.87 8.03
N GLU A 39 7.57 -7.73 7.68
CA GLU A 39 7.24 -6.67 8.62
C GLU A 39 6.13 -5.76 8.08
N MET A 40 5.72 -4.77 8.87
CA MET A 40 4.85 -3.69 8.45
C MET A 40 5.51 -2.34 8.75
N ASN A 41 5.67 -1.52 7.72
CA ASN A 41 6.15 -0.16 7.85
C ASN A 41 4.97 0.77 8.16
N THR A 42 4.93 1.31 9.38
CA THR A 42 3.84 2.14 9.94
C THR A 42 3.95 3.63 9.56
N ARG A 43 4.35 3.87 8.31
CA ARG A 43 4.57 5.21 7.75
C ARG A 43 4.36 5.17 6.24
N LEU A 44 4.25 6.34 5.63
CA LEU A 44 4.31 6.45 4.18
C LEU A 44 5.66 5.93 3.68
N GLN A 45 5.61 5.07 2.68
CA GLN A 45 6.80 4.54 2.03
C GLN A 45 7.34 5.52 1.00
N VAL A 46 8.65 5.49 0.78
CA VAL A 46 9.31 6.44 -0.13
C VAL A 46 8.84 6.19 -1.56
N GLU A 47 8.69 4.92 -1.91
CA GLU A 47 8.21 4.38 -3.19
C GLU A 47 6.68 4.40 -3.34
N HIS A 48 5.95 5.19 -2.55
CA HIS A 48 4.51 5.38 -2.78
C HIS A 48 4.16 5.97 -4.17
N PRO A 49 5.00 6.79 -4.85
CA PRO A 49 4.64 7.38 -6.16
C PRO A 49 4.27 6.34 -7.21
N ILE A 50 4.93 5.17 -7.23
CA ILE A 50 4.54 4.12 -8.19
C ILE A 50 3.11 3.61 -7.96
N THR A 51 2.65 3.58 -6.71
CA THR A 51 1.27 3.19 -6.38
C THR A 51 0.30 4.27 -6.81
N GLU A 52 0.62 5.54 -6.58
CA GLU A 52 -0.23 6.67 -7.00
C GLU A 52 -0.38 6.72 -8.53
N CYS A 53 0.71 6.53 -9.27
CA CYS A 53 0.72 6.56 -10.74
C CYS A 53 -0.25 5.56 -11.39
N ILE A 54 -0.38 4.35 -10.82
CA ILE A 54 -1.20 3.27 -11.39
C ILE A 54 -2.60 3.17 -10.77
N THR A 55 -2.81 3.78 -9.61
CA THR A 55 -4.13 3.82 -8.94
C THR A 55 -4.86 5.13 -9.16
N GLY A 56 -4.14 6.22 -9.47
CA GLY A 56 -4.69 7.58 -9.50
C GLY A 56 -5.10 8.12 -8.13
N ILE A 57 -4.68 7.47 -7.04
CA ILE A 57 -5.01 7.86 -5.66
C ILE A 57 -3.82 8.63 -5.08
N ASP A 58 -4.07 9.87 -4.66
CA ASP A 58 -3.14 10.64 -3.81
C ASP A 58 -3.21 10.12 -2.38
N ILE A 59 -2.18 9.39 -1.97
CA ILE A 59 -2.09 8.72 -0.67
C ILE A 59 -1.91 9.77 0.44
N VAL A 60 -1.11 10.80 0.22
CA VAL A 60 -0.89 11.87 1.20
C VAL A 60 -2.21 12.61 1.49
N GLN A 61 -3.00 12.89 0.45
CA GLN A 61 -4.34 13.46 0.60
C GLN A 61 -5.25 12.53 1.41
N GLN A 62 -5.24 11.21 1.16
CA GLN A 62 -6.05 10.27 1.95
C GLN A 62 -5.61 10.23 3.42
N MET A 63 -4.30 10.26 3.69
CA MET A 63 -3.77 10.31 5.06
C MET A 63 -4.28 11.54 5.81
N LEU A 64 -4.25 12.72 5.18
CA LEU A 64 -4.79 13.95 5.76
C LEU A 64 -6.30 13.81 6.01
N ARG A 65 -7.06 13.30 5.05
CA ARG A 65 -8.51 13.11 5.20
C ARG A 65 -8.86 12.21 6.39
N VAL A 66 -8.19 11.06 6.49
CA VAL A 66 -8.39 10.11 7.60
C VAL A 66 -8.00 10.74 8.94
N ALA A 67 -6.90 11.51 8.99
CA ALA A 67 -6.51 12.24 10.19
C ALA A 67 -7.56 13.28 10.64
N TYR A 68 -8.35 13.82 9.72
CA TYR A 68 -9.53 14.67 10.02
C TYR A 68 -10.82 13.88 10.31
N GLY A 69 -10.75 12.56 10.45
CA GLY A 69 -11.90 11.69 10.74
C GLY A 69 -12.79 11.40 9.54
N HIS A 70 -12.37 11.76 8.32
CA HIS A 70 -13.13 11.38 7.13
C HIS A 70 -12.96 9.90 6.81
N LYS A 71 -14.04 9.29 6.31
CA LYS A 71 -13.99 7.93 5.77
C LYS A 71 -13.26 7.89 4.43
N LEU A 72 -12.69 6.74 4.11
CA LEU A 72 -12.14 6.48 2.78
C LEU A 72 -13.24 6.63 1.72
N PRO A 73 -12.99 7.36 0.61
CA PRO A 73 -13.98 7.60 -0.43
C PRO A 73 -14.20 6.40 -1.35
N LEU A 74 -13.37 5.36 -1.24
CA LEU A 74 -13.32 4.20 -2.12
C LEU A 74 -13.39 2.91 -1.31
N THR A 75 -14.10 1.91 -1.82
CA THR A 75 -14.01 0.52 -1.35
C THR A 75 -12.85 -0.20 -2.03
N GLN A 76 -12.49 -1.39 -1.51
CA GLN A 76 -11.38 -2.18 -2.06
C GLN A 76 -11.57 -2.53 -3.54
N ASP A 77 -12.81 -2.77 -3.98
CA ASP A 77 -13.13 -3.13 -5.37
C ASP A 77 -13.11 -1.93 -6.32
N GLN A 78 -13.17 -0.71 -5.77
CA GLN A 78 -13.10 0.55 -6.53
C GLN A 78 -11.67 1.04 -6.73
N VAL A 79 -10.65 0.42 -6.11
CA VAL A 79 -9.25 0.82 -6.26
C VAL A 79 -8.77 0.48 -7.68
N PRO A 80 -8.47 1.49 -8.53
CA PRO A 80 -8.05 1.24 -9.91
C PRO A 80 -6.66 0.62 -9.95
N LEU A 81 -6.38 -0.17 -10.99
CA LEU A 81 -5.06 -0.74 -11.26
C LEU A 81 -4.80 -0.61 -12.77
N ASN A 82 -4.28 0.53 -13.20
CA ASN A 82 -4.14 0.86 -14.62
C ASN A 82 -2.67 1.07 -15.00
N GLY A 83 -2.21 0.34 -16.02
CA GLY A 83 -0.87 0.52 -16.58
C GLY A 83 0.26 0.04 -15.66
N TRP A 84 1.43 0.66 -15.86
CA TRP A 84 2.69 0.33 -15.17
C TRP A 84 3.40 1.63 -14.80
N ALA A 85 4.10 1.62 -13.66
CA ALA A 85 4.94 2.72 -13.21
C ALA A 85 6.29 2.18 -12.73
N PHE A 86 7.34 2.98 -12.93
CA PHE A 86 8.70 2.69 -12.51
C PHE A 86 9.23 3.90 -11.75
N GLU A 87 10.00 3.64 -10.70
CA GLU A 87 10.69 4.67 -9.92
C GLU A 87 12.16 4.27 -9.78
N SER A 88 13.03 5.26 -9.87
CA SER A 88 14.45 5.12 -9.58
C SER A 88 14.83 6.18 -8.56
N ARG A 89 15.77 5.85 -7.68
CA ARG A 89 16.30 6.75 -6.66
C ARG A 89 17.67 7.25 -7.10
N VAL A 90 17.81 8.56 -7.23
CA VAL A 90 19.09 9.19 -7.54
C VAL A 90 19.79 9.51 -6.22
N TYR A 91 20.89 8.80 -5.95
CA TYR A 91 21.72 9.00 -4.76
C TYR A 91 23.05 9.64 -5.13
N ALA A 92 23.65 10.36 -4.17
CA ALA A 92 25.02 10.88 -4.27
C ALA A 92 26.04 9.86 -3.73
N GLU A 93 25.83 8.57 -4.05
CA GLU A 93 26.73 7.45 -3.73
C GLU A 93 27.96 7.42 -4.65
#